data_AF-J3NU48-F1
#
_entry.id   AF-J3NU48-F1
#
_cell.length_a   1.000
_cell.length_b   1.000
_cell.length_c   1.000
_cell.angle_alpha   90.00
_cell.angle_beta   90.00
_cell.angle_gamma   90.00
#
_symmetry.space_group_name_H-M   'P 1'
#
loop_
_entity.id
_entity.type
_entity.pdbx_description
1 polymer ?
#
loop_
_entity_poly.entity_id
_entity_poly.type
_entity_poly.pdbx_seq_one_letter_code
_entity_poly.pdbx_strand_id
1 'polypeptide(L)'
;MSILPDTLKNLYSPPKGGLPADAYERDEFWRNWGFTIYRTAYGGGGDGGKQSDQHWQTLLAKIREQAEDETRMHAGERPGAAAAAAEAERAAERLRALFRLDAHSDAALLDGASDDRLRELYRAGEPLGEDGKPPVMHDGVPKRRHFLVADAQVLEDAGNGRFWARCIQADYEPEDYISRHPRWYIGQYYFGWMQMTTRSILELWSDLETRDLEQIAPKSSDPERKDAVLYDGQLTGSGWH
;
A
#
# COMPACT_ATOMS: atom_id res chain seq x y z
N MET A 1 -7.88 16.13 12.55
CA MET A 1 -8.36 16.06 11.15
C MET A 1 -8.96 14.68 10.93
N SER A 2 -9.85 14.51 9.94
CA SER A 2 -10.51 13.20 9.69
C SER A 2 -9.88 12.59 8.45
N ILE A 3 -9.41 11.35 8.55
CA ILE A 3 -8.67 10.68 7.48
C ILE A 3 -9.49 10.58 6.18
N LEU A 4 -10.80 10.39 6.25
CA LEU A 4 -11.62 10.10 5.07
C LEU A 4 -11.82 11.32 4.15
N PRO A 5 -12.32 12.48 4.61
CA PRO A 5 -12.52 13.62 3.71
C PRO A 5 -11.19 14.16 3.18
N ASP A 6 -10.14 14.14 4.00
CA ASP A 6 -8.80 14.57 3.60
C ASP A 6 -8.25 13.63 2.52
N THR A 7 -8.27 12.31 2.73
CA THR A 7 -7.84 11.33 1.72
C THR A 7 -8.63 11.46 0.42
N LEU A 8 -9.96 11.56 0.51
CA LEU A 8 -10.81 11.67 -0.68
C LEU A 8 -10.48 12.93 -1.50
N LYS A 9 -10.31 14.07 -0.84
CA LYS A 9 -9.95 15.34 -1.51
C LYS A 9 -8.69 15.20 -2.35
N ASN A 10 -7.72 14.40 -1.92
CA ASN A 10 -6.46 14.19 -2.64
C ASN A 10 -6.56 13.22 -3.83
N LEU A 11 -7.70 12.55 -3.98
CA LEU A 11 -8.02 11.76 -5.17
C LEU A 11 -8.73 12.60 -6.24
N TYR A 12 -9.24 13.77 -5.88
CA TYR A 12 -9.89 14.66 -6.82
C TYR A 12 -8.85 15.40 -7.67
N SER A 13 -8.91 15.20 -8.99
CA SER A 13 -7.94 15.68 -9.96
C SER A 13 -8.63 16.12 -11.25
N PRO A 14 -9.38 17.23 -11.22
CA PRO A 14 -10.05 17.74 -12.41
C PRO A 14 -9.06 18.36 -13.42
N PRO A 15 -9.46 18.49 -14.70
CA PRO A 15 -8.67 19.18 -15.71
C PRO A 15 -8.47 20.66 -15.36
N LYS A 16 -7.35 21.24 -15.83
CA LYS A 16 -7.03 22.65 -15.64
C LYS A 16 -8.02 23.52 -16.43
N GLY A 17 -8.88 24.27 -15.74
CA GLY A 17 -9.89 25.14 -16.35
C GLY A 17 -11.07 25.41 -15.42
N GLY A 18 -12.13 26.04 -15.93
CA GLY A 18 -13.39 26.18 -15.20
C GLY A 18 -14.03 24.81 -14.98
N LEU A 19 -14.40 24.50 -13.75
CA LEU A 19 -15.10 23.25 -13.41
C LEU A 19 -16.56 23.34 -13.85
N PRO A 20 -17.10 22.32 -14.53
CA PRO A 20 -18.55 22.23 -14.72
C PRO A 20 -19.24 22.02 -13.36
N ALA A 21 -20.51 22.40 -13.27
CA ALA A 21 -21.25 22.38 -11.99
C ALA A 21 -21.39 20.96 -11.40
N ASP A 22 -21.31 19.94 -12.23
CA ASP A 22 -21.39 18.51 -11.90
C ASP A 22 -20.03 17.85 -11.65
N ALA A 23 -18.93 18.61 -11.62
CA ALA A 23 -17.57 18.05 -11.62
C ALA A 23 -17.31 17.04 -10.48
N TYR A 24 -17.88 17.26 -9.30
CA TYR A 24 -17.73 16.33 -8.17
C TYR A 24 -18.44 14.98 -8.38
N GLU A 25 -19.42 14.93 -9.28
CA GLU A 25 -20.19 13.72 -9.62
C GLU A 25 -19.54 12.92 -10.76
N ARG A 26 -18.59 13.52 -11.49
CA ARG A 26 -17.95 12.90 -12.65
C ARG A 26 -16.79 12.00 -12.24
N ASP A 27 -16.97 10.70 -12.37
CA ASP A 27 -15.96 9.67 -12.03
C ASP A 27 -14.60 9.89 -12.71
N GLU A 28 -14.57 10.46 -13.92
CA GLU A 28 -13.35 10.75 -14.66
C GLU A 28 -12.40 11.75 -13.98
N PHE A 29 -12.89 12.55 -13.01
CA PHE A 29 -12.06 13.48 -12.24
C PHE A 29 -11.53 12.87 -10.94
N TRP A 30 -11.87 11.62 -10.64
CA TRP A 30 -11.41 10.92 -9.45
C TRP A 30 -10.36 9.89 -9.80
N ARG A 31 -9.25 9.92 -9.09
CA ARG A 31 -8.23 8.88 -9.18
C ARG A 31 -8.61 7.70 -8.30
N ASN A 32 -8.30 6.50 -8.78
CA ASN A 32 -8.32 5.33 -7.91
C ASN A 32 -7.23 5.44 -6.84
N TRP A 33 -7.40 4.69 -5.76
CA TRP A 33 -6.39 4.54 -4.71
C TRP A 33 -6.20 3.07 -4.35
N GLY A 34 -5.12 2.76 -3.66
CA GLY A 34 -4.76 1.39 -3.28
C GLY A 34 -3.39 1.03 -3.83
N PHE A 35 -3.12 -0.25 -3.97
CA PHE A 35 -1.78 -0.74 -4.26
C PHE A 35 -1.79 -1.83 -5.33
N THR A 36 -0.65 -1.92 -6.01
CA THR A 36 -0.29 -3.12 -6.77
C THR A 36 0.26 -4.16 -5.81
N ILE A 37 -0.09 -5.43 -5.95
CA ILE A 37 0.45 -6.53 -5.16
C ILE A 37 1.02 -7.63 -6.06
N TYR A 38 2.29 -7.95 -5.87
CA TYR A 38 2.98 -9.03 -6.59
C TYR A 38 3.06 -10.30 -5.75
N ARG A 39 2.66 -11.43 -6.31
CA ARG A 39 2.91 -12.76 -5.75
C ARG A 39 4.25 -13.28 -6.27
N THR A 40 5.16 -13.67 -5.37
CA THR A 40 6.47 -14.21 -5.75
C THR A 40 6.71 -15.66 -5.36
N ALA A 41 5.72 -16.32 -4.75
CA ALA A 41 5.81 -17.74 -4.38
C ALA A 41 4.57 -18.51 -4.85
N TYR A 42 4.79 -19.64 -5.52
CA TYR A 42 3.72 -20.38 -6.21
C TYR A 42 3.46 -21.79 -5.69
N GLY A 43 4.26 -22.27 -4.71
CA GLY A 43 4.21 -23.66 -4.25
C GLY A 43 4.74 -24.64 -5.29
N GLY A 44 5.28 -25.78 -4.86
CA GLY A 44 5.71 -26.82 -5.78
C GLY A 44 4.55 -27.44 -6.55
N GLY A 45 4.82 -28.08 -7.69
CA GLY A 45 3.78 -28.75 -8.49
C GLY A 45 2.98 -29.79 -7.68
N GLY A 46 1.69 -29.94 -7.99
CA GLY A 46 0.77 -30.84 -7.28
C GLY A 46 -0.12 -30.13 -6.27
N ASP A 47 -0.35 -30.74 -5.10
CA ASP A 47 -1.24 -30.19 -4.07
C ASP A 47 -0.65 -28.96 -3.36
N GLY A 48 0.68 -28.80 -3.34
CA GLY A 48 1.36 -27.61 -2.81
C GLY A 48 1.05 -26.33 -3.60
N GLY A 49 0.97 -26.43 -4.93
CA GLY A 49 0.58 -25.31 -5.80
C GLY A 49 -0.86 -24.86 -5.57
N LYS A 50 -1.80 -25.82 -5.48
CA LYS A 50 -3.22 -25.53 -5.19
C LYS A 50 -3.40 -24.83 -3.83
N GLN A 51 -2.65 -25.26 -2.82
CA GLN A 51 -2.68 -24.63 -1.51
C GLN A 51 -2.14 -23.20 -1.55
N SER A 52 -1.03 -22.97 -2.26
CA SER A 52 -0.47 -21.64 -2.44
C SER A 52 -1.45 -20.69 -3.16
N ASP A 53 -2.16 -21.20 -4.18
CA ASP A 53 -3.21 -20.44 -4.87
C ASP A 53 -4.37 -20.06 -3.95
N GLN A 54 -4.79 -20.99 -3.09
CA GLN A 54 -5.84 -20.72 -2.10
C GLN A 54 -5.40 -19.67 -1.08
N HIS A 55 -4.16 -19.74 -0.58
CA HIS A 55 -3.62 -18.76 0.35
C HIS A 55 -3.54 -17.37 -0.30
N TRP A 56 -3.12 -17.31 -1.56
CA TRP A 56 -3.10 -16.06 -2.34
C TRP A 56 -4.50 -15.44 -2.47
N GLN A 57 -5.50 -16.22 -2.89
CA GLN A 57 -6.87 -15.73 -3.02
C GLN A 57 -7.44 -15.28 -1.67
N THR A 58 -7.12 -16.00 -0.58
CA THR A 58 -7.53 -15.66 0.78
C THR A 58 -6.91 -14.33 1.21
N LEU A 59 -5.62 -14.10 0.94
CA LEU A 59 -4.95 -12.83 1.22
C LEU A 59 -5.59 -11.67 0.47
N LEU A 60 -5.82 -11.81 -0.85
CA LEU A 60 -6.44 -10.76 -1.66
C LEU A 60 -7.86 -10.42 -1.19
N ALA A 61 -8.66 -11.44 -0.89
CA ALA A 61 -10.00 -11.25 -0.34
C ALA A 61 -9.93 -10.52 1.01
N LYS A 62 -8.98 -10.89 1.86
CA LYS A 62 -8.85 -10.27 3.19
C LYS A 62 -8.40 -8.82 3.13
N ILE A 63 -7.49 -8.48 2.22
CA ILE A 63 -7.07 -7.10 1.97
C ILE A 63 -8.27 -6.23 1.58
N ARG A 64 -9.10 -6.72 0.64
CA ARG A 64 -10.29 -5.97 0.17
C ARG A 64 -11.31 -5.79 1.30
N GLU A 65 -11.61 -6.86 2.04
CA GLU A 65 -12.49 -6.82 3.21
C GLU A 65 -11.99 -5.80 4.25
N GLN A 66 -10.70 -5.82 4.58
CA GLN A 66 -10.14 -4.94 5.60
C GLN A 66 -10.06 -3.48 5.16
N ALA A 67 -9.75 -3.21 3.89
CA ALA A 67 -9.83 -1.85 3.34
C ALA A 67 -11.27 -1.31 3.42
N GLU A 68 -12.29 -2.13 3.15
CA GLU A 68 -13.68 -1.71 3.36
C GLU A 68 -14.00 -1.46 4.83
N ASP A 69 -13.58 -2.34 5.73
CA ASP A 69 -13.84 -2.21 7.16
C ASP A 69 -13.13 -1.00 7.77
N GLU A 70 -11.89 -0.71 7.39
CA GLU A 70 -11.15 0.49 7.78
C GLU A 70 -11.93 1.77 7.41
N THR A 71 -12.47 1.83 6.18
CA THR A 71 -13.27 3.00 5.76
C THR A 71 -14.54 3.16 6.59
N ARG A 72 -15.21 2.06 6.97
CA ARG A 72 -16.40 2.08 7.84
C ARG A 72 -16.05 2.50 9.27
N MET A 73 -14.95 1.96 9.81
CA MET A 73 -14.50 2.29 11.18
C MET A 73 -14.22 3.78 11.31
N HIS A 74 -13.44 4.37 10.40
CA HIS A 74 -13.16 5.80 10.44
C HIS A 74 -14.38 6.70 10.19
N ALA A 75 -15.41 6.20 9.49
CA ALA A 75 -16.68 6.92 9.36
C ALA A 75 -17.44 6.96 10.70
N GLY A 76 -17.36 5.86 11.48
CA GLY A 76 -18.00 5.75 12.80
C GLY A 76 -17.23 6.39 13.97
N GLU A 77 -15.93 6.61 13.84
CA GLU A 77 -15.05 7.10 14.93
C GLU A 77 -15.33 8.53 15.41
N ARG A 78 -16.10 9.33 14.68
CA ARG A 78 -16.45 10.71 15.08
C ARG A 78 -17.93 10.86 15.44
N PRO A 79 -18.27 10.86 16.74
CA PRO A 79 -19.50 11.50 17.20
C PRO A 79 -19.35 13.03 17.08
N GLY A 80 -19.48 13.54 15.85
CA GLY A 80 -19.54 14.96 15.53
C GLY A 80 -20.96 15.45 15.29
N ALA A 81 -21.12 16.74 14.96
CA ALA A 81 -22.38 17.26 14.44
C ALA A 81 -22.84 16.43 13.23
N ALA A 82 -24.15 16.19 13.08
CA ALA A 82 -24.72 15.31 12.07
C ALA A 82 -24.18 15.55 10.64
N ALA A 83 -23.86 16.80 10.30
CA ALA A 83 -23.27 17.17 9.02
C ALA A 83 -21.87 16.55 8.80
N ALA A 84 -21.01 16.52 9.82
CA ALA A 84 -19.67 15.95 9.73
C ALA A 84 -19.71 14.41 9.63
N ALA A 85 -20.67 13.78 10.31
CA ALA A 85 -20.89 12.33 10.18
C ALA A 85 -21.39 11.97 8.76
N ALA A 86 -22.32 12.75 8.21
CA ALA A 86 -22.81 12.55 6.84
C ALA A 86 -21.71 12.77 5.79
N GLU A 87 -20.82 13.75 6.01
CA GLU A 87 -19.65 13.97 5.14
C GLU A 87 -18.67 12.80 5.20
N ALA A 88 -18.37 12.29 6.41
CA ALA A 88 -17.49 11.14 6.58
C ALA A 88 -18.05 9.86 5.93
N GLU A 89 -19.35 9.59 6.06
CA GLU A 89 -19.98 8.43 5.42
C GLU A 89 -19.92 8.54 3.89
N ARG A 90 -20.25 9.71 3.33
CA ARG A 90 -20.10 9.96 1.87
C ARG A 90 -18.66 9.77 1.42
N ALA A 91 -17.70 10.24 2.21
CA ALA A 91 -16.29 10.05 1.91
C ALA A 91 -15.91 8.57 1.94
N ALA A 92 -16.38 7.81 2.94
CA ALA A 92 -16.15 6.36 3.03
C ALA A 92 -16.78 5.60 1.85
N GLU A 93 -18.03 5.89 1.48
CA GLU A 93 -18.69 5.30 0.30
C GLU A 93 -17.87 5.53 -0.97
N ARG A 94 -17.41 6.77 -1.18
CA ARG A 94 -16.63 7.12 -2.37
C ARG A 94 -15.25 6.49 -2.36
N LEU A 95 -14.56 6.47 -1.21
CA LEU A 95 -13.27 5.79 -1.06
C LEU A 95 -13.41 4.29 -1.36
N ARG A 96 -14.43 3.61 -0.83
CA ARG A 96 -14.70 2.20 -1.18
C ARG A 96 -14.85 2.00 -2.69
N ALA A 97 -15.61 2.87 -3.37
CA ALA A 97 -15.80 2.79 -4.82
C ALA A 97 -14.50 3.00 -5.63
N LEU A 98 -13.57 3.81 -5.12
CA LEU A 98 -12.29 4.14 -5.76
C LEU A 98 -11.15 3.18 -5.39
N PHE A 99 -11.35 2.27 -4.43
CA PHE A 99 -10.30 1.35 -4.01
C PHE A 99 -9.98 0.32 -5.09
N ARG A 100 -8.69 0.14 -5.40
CA ARG A 100 -8.18 -0.84 -6.35
C ARG A 100 -6.99 -1.57 -5.74
N LEU A 101 -7.10 -2.90 -5.70
CA LEU A 101 -5.99 -3.80 -5.43
C LEU A 101 -5.65 -4.52 -6.72
N ASP A 102 -4.58 -4.08 -7.38
CA ASP A 102 -4.12 -4.62 -8.65
C ASP A 102 -3.18 -5.80 -8.40
N ALA A 103 -3.67 -7.01 -8.65
CA ALA A 103 -3.04 -8.24 -8.20
C ALA A 103 -2.38 -8.97 -9.36
N HIS A 104 -1.08 -9.23 -9.23
CA HIS A 104 -0.26 -9.86 -10.27
C HIS A 104 0.33 -11.17 -9.79
N SER A 105 0.07 -12.23 -10.56
CA SER A 105 0.47 -13.60 -10.20
C SER A 105 0.98 -14.41 -11.40
N ASP A 106 1.65 -13.78 -12.37
CA ASP A 106 2.31 -14.50 -13.45
C ASP A 106 3.58 -15.19 -12.93
N ALA A 107 3.50 -16.50 -12.71
CA ALA A 107 4.63 -17.30 -12.21
C ALA A 107 5.85 -17.27 -13.14
N ALA A 108 5.66 -17.15 -14.46
CA ALA A 108 6.78 -17.11 -15.39
C ALA A 108 7.64 -15.85 -15.22
N LEU A 109 7.04 -14.77 -14.74
CA LEU A 109 7.69 -13.48 -14.52
C LEU A 109 8.10 -13.26 -13.07
N LEU A 110 7.29 -13.73 -12.11
CA LEU A 110 7.35 -13.31 -10.70
C LEU A 110 7.84 -14.39 -9.74
N ASP A 111 7.90 -15.66 -10.13
CA ASP A 111 8.35 -16.74 -9.23
C ASP A 111 9.81 -16.51 -8.79
N GLY A 112 10.01 -16.35 -7.48
CA GLY A 112 11.30 -16.05 -6.88
C GLY A 112 11.89 -14.67 -7.25
N ALA A 113 11.09 -13.75 -7.81
CA ALA A 113 11.56 -12.43 -8.20
C ALA A 113 12.08 -11.64 -6.97
N SER A 114 13.27 -11.05 -7.11
CA SER A 114 13.86 -10.18 -6.08
C SER A 114 13.15 -8.82 -6.02
N ASP A 115 13.26 -8.13 -4.88
CA ASP A 115 12.68 -6.80 -4.72
C ASP A 115 13.20 -5.81 -5.78
N ASP A 116 14.47 -5.90 -6.18
CA ASP A 116 15.04 -5.06 -7.25
C ASP A 116 14.40 -5.35 -8.61
N ARG A 117 14.17 -6.63 -8.92
CA ARG A 117 13.46 -7.01 -10.15
C ARG A 117 12.02 -6.50 -10.14
N LEU A 118 11.33 -6.55 -9.00
CA LEU A 118 9.97 -6.02 -8.87
C LEU A 118 9.95 -4.49 -9.01
N ARG A 119 10.95 -3.77 -8.48
CA ARG A 119 11.09 -2.33 -8.69
C ARG A 119 11.27 -1.98 -10.16
N GLU A 120 12.08 -2.74 -10.89
CA GLU A 120 12.24 -2.57 -12.34
C GLU A 120 10.92 -2.75 -13.10
N LEU A 121 10.20 -3.84 -12.81
CA LEU A 121 8.91 -4.13 -13.42
C LEU A 121 7.91 -3.00 -13.14
N TYR A 122 7.77 -2.61 -11.87
CA TYR A 122 6.89 -1.53 -11.48
C TYR A 122 7.25 -0.23 -12.21
N ARG A 123 8.53 0.18 -12.25
CA ARG A 123 8.95 1.41 -12.95
C ARG A 123 8.78 1.36 -14.47
N ALA A 124 8.78 0.16 -15.05
CA ALA A 124 8.49 -0.05 -16.47
C ALA A 124 6.98 -0.01 -16.77
N GLY A 125 6.12 0.04 -15.75
CA GLY A 125 4.67 -0.02 -15.90
C GLY A 125 4.17 -1.44 -16.17
N GLU A 126 4.93 -2.46 -15.76
CA GLU A 126 4.67 -3.87 -16.06
C GLU A 126 4.62 -4.72 -14.78
N PRO A 127 4.00 -5.91 -14.83
CA PRO A 127 3.03 -6.33 -15.84
C PRO A 127 1.81 -5.40 -15.89
N LEU A 128 1.25 -5.21 -17.10
CA LEU A 128 -0.06 -4.58 -17.25
C LEU A 128 -1.14 -5.39 -16.53
N GLY A 129 -2.04 -4.70 -15.82
CA GLY A 129 -3.22 -5.32 -15.21
C GLY A 129 -4.18 -5.88 -16.26
N GLU A 130 -5.23 -6.58 -15.82
CA GLU A 130 -6.24 -7.18 -16.71
C GLU A 130 -6.91 -6.15 -17.64
N ASP A 131 -7.00 -4.89 -17.20
CA ASP A 131 -7.52 -3.75 -17.98
C ASP A 131 -6.54 -3.21 -19.03
N GLY A 132 -5.34 -3.79 -19.17
CA GLY A 132 -4.25 -3.27 -19.99
C GLY A 132 -3.66 -1.96 -19.44
N LYS A 133 -3.89 -1.66 -18.17
CA LYS A 133 -3.42 -0.44 -17.50
C LYS A 133 -2.12 -0.73 -16.73
N PRO A 134 -1.24 0.27 -16.59
CA PRO A 134 -0.09 0.17 -15.70
C PRO A 134 -0.51 -0.13 -14.26
N PRO A 135 0.43 -0.63 -13.43
CA PRO A 135 0.27 -0.81 -12.00
C PRO A 135 -0.44 0.38 -11.32
N VAL A 136 -1.29 0.09 -10.34
CA VAL A 136 -1.93 1.13 -9.53
C VAL A 136 -0.84 2.03 -8.94
N MET A 137 -1.01 3.34 -9.15
CA MET A 137 -0.08 4.42 -8.75
C MET A 137 1.24 4.50 -9.49
N HIS A 138 1.39 3.80 -10.61
CA HIS A 138 2.54 3.96 -11.51
C HIS A 138 2.84 5.42 -11.82
N ASP A 139 1.83 6.16 -12.30
CA ASP A 139 1.92 7.59 -12.64
C ASP A 139 1.56 8.50 -11.47
N GLY A 140 1.57 7.96 -10.26
CA GLY A 140 1.28 8.69 -9.03
C GLY A 140 2.29 9.79 -8.73
N VAL A 141 2.00 10.59 -7.70
CA VAL A 141 3.05 11.42 -7.09
C VAL A 141 4.20 10.50 -6.64
N PRO A 142 5.49 10.90 -6.76
CA PRO A 142 6.62 10.03 -6.43
C PRO A 142 6.51 9.37 -5.04
N LYS A 143 5.98 10.11 -4.05
CA LYS A 143 5.73 9.62 -2.69
C LYS A 143 4.71 8.48 -2.57
N ARG A 144 3.92 8.19 -3.62
CA ARG A 144 2.91 7.12 -3.64
C ARG A 144 3.28 5.99 -4.59
N ARG A 145 4.49 5.98 -5.14
CA ARG A 145 5.02 4.86 -5.96
C ARG A 145 5.52 3.72 -5.07
N HIS A 146 4.55 2.99 -4.53
CA HIS A 146 4.74 1.88 -3.61
C HIS A 146 3.91 0.69 -4.07
N PHE A 147 4.41 -0.52 -3.81
CA PHE A 147 3.69 -1.76 -4.12
C PHE A 147 3.85 -2.76 -2.99
N LEU A 148 2.93 -3.73 -2.94
CA LEU A 148 2.92 -4.80 -1.98
C LEU A 148 3.54 -6.06 -2.58
N VAL A 149 4.14 -6.89 -1.72
CA VAL A 149 4.69 -8.19 -2.11
C VAL A 149 4.19 -9.27 -1.15
N ALA A 150 3.73 -10.37 -1.74
CA ALA A 150 3.38 -11.60 -1.06
C ALA A 150 4.39 -12.70 -1.46
N ASP A 151 5.39 -12.88 -0.62
CA ASP A 151 6.36 -13.97 -0.73
C ASP A 151 5.87 -15.25 -0.04
N ALA A 152 6.74 -16.26 0.03
CA ALA A 152 6.41 -17.54 0.63
C ALA A 152 5.93 -17.43 2.08
N GLN A 153 6.57 -16.57 2.89
CA GLN A 153 6.21 -16.40 4.30
C GLN A 153 4.84 -15.71 4.43
N VAL A 154 4.58 -14.68 3.63
CA VAL A 154 3.28 -14.00 3.59
C VAL A 154 2.15 -14.98 3.25
N LEU A 155 2.36 -15.84 2.24
CA LEU A 155 1.35 -16.81 1.82
C LEU A 155 1.16 -17.93 2.85
N GLU A 156 2.23 -18.42 3.47
CA GLU A 156 2.12 -19.41 4.55
C GLU A 156 1.33 -18.83 5.74
N ASP A 157 1.63 -17.60 6.14
CA ASP A 157 0.95 -16.91 7.22
C ASP A 157 -0.52 -16.64 6.91
N ALA A 158 -0.84 -16.26 5.66
CA ALA A 158 -2.22 -16.09 5.22
C ALA A 158 -3.02 -17.39 5.35
N GLY A 159 -2.41 -18.55 5.04
CA GLY A 159 -2.99 -19.87 5.27
C GLY A 159 -3.26 -20.18 6.74
N ASN A 160 -2.45 -19.59 7.64
CA ASN A 160 -2.59 -19.70 9.09
C ASN A 160 -3.46 -18.58 9.70
N GLY A 161 -4.11 -17.75 8.89
CA GLY A 161 -4.99 -16.66 9.34
C GLY A 161 -4.26 -15.41 9.84
N ARG A 162 -2.95 -15.27 9.58
CA ARG A 162 -2.18 -14.05 9.82
C ARG A 162 -2.03 -13.27 8.52
N PHE A 163 -2.56 -12.05 8.48
CA PHE A 163 -2.62 -11.26 7.25
C PHE A 163 -1.72 -10.03 7.33
N TRP A 164 -0.68 -10.03 6.50
CA TRP A 164 0.29 -8.94 6.38
C TRP A 164 0.85 -8.93 4.96
N ALA A 165 1.58 -7.88 4.59
CA ALA A 165 2.29 -7.78 3.32
C ALA A 165 3.58 -6.97 3.49
N ARG A 166 4.55 -7.16 2.59
CA ARG A 166 5.71 -6.26 2.48
C ARG A 166 5.34 -5.09 1.59
N CYS A 167 5.44 -3.87 2.10
CA CYS A 167 5.32 -2.65 1.31
C CYS A 167 6.71 -2.20 0.85
N ILE A 168 6.90 -2.10 -0.46
CA ILE A 168 8.17 -1.76 -1.13
C ILE A 168 8.05 -0.39 -1.77
N GLN A 169 9.09 0.44 -1.60
CA GLN A 169 9.27 1.69 -2.33
C GLN A 169 9.88 1.40 -3.71
N ALA A 170 9.19 1.84 -4.77
CA ALA A 170 9.60 1.58 -6.15
C ALA A 170 10.87 2.34 -6.54
N ASP A 171 11.02 3.56 -6.04
CA ASP A 171 12.14 4.47 -6.37
C ASP A 171 13.26 4.42 -5.33
N TYR A 172 13.39 3.28 -4.64
CA TYR A 172 14.44 3.13 -3.65
C TYR A 172 15.81 2.99 -4.30
N GLU A 173 16.72 3.90 -3.98
CA GLU A 173 18.15 3.80 -4.30
C GLU A 173 18.96 3.77 -2.98
N PRO A 174 19.72 2.69 -2.70
CA PRO A 174 20.49 2.57 -1.46
C PRO A 174 21.39 3.79 -1.17
N GLU A 175 21.96 4.40 -2.21
CA GLU A 175 22.90 5.51 -2.15
C GLU A 175 22.32 6.80 -1.56
N ASP A 176 21.00 6.93 -1.56
CA ASP A 176 20.26 8.06 -0.97
C ASP A 176 20.12 7.92 0.55
N TYR A 177 20.25 6.71 1.08
CA TYR A 177 20.02 6.37 2.49
C TYR A 177 21.28 5.96 3.24
N ILE A 178 22.46 6.17 2.64
CA ILE A 178 23.75 6.03 3.30
C ILE A 178 24.18 7.41 3.82
N SER A 179 24.39 7.54 5.14
CA SER A 179 24.89 8.78 5.72
C SER A 179 26.24 9.16 5.12
N ARG A 180 26.28 10.28 4.39
CA ARG A 180 27.51 10.82 3.78
C ARG A 180 28.36 11.64 4.77
N HIS A 181 27.90 11.79 6.02
CA HIS A 181 28.57 12.67 6.98
C HIS A 181 29.69 11.93 7.75
N PRO A 182 30.97 12.35 7.64
CA PRO A 182 32.12 11.62 8.19
C PRO A 182 32.12 11.42 9.72
N ARG A 183 31.38 12.26 10.45
CA ARG A 183 31.28 12.22 11.93
C ARG A 183 30.10 11.41 12.47
N TRP A 184 29.13 11.06 11.62
CA TRP A 184 27.88 10.41 12.01
C TRP A 184 27.58 9.30 11.00
N TYR A 185 28.51 8.37 10.86
CA TYR A 185 28.30 7.15 10.08
C TYR A 185 27.30 6.26 10.83
N ILE A 186 26.04 6.66 10.77
CA ILE A 186 24.92 5.80 11.06
C ILE A 186 24.78 5.01 9.76
N GLY A 187 25.04 3.71 9.81
CA GLY A 187 24.90 2.83 8.65
C GLY A 187 23.51 2.95 8.01
N GLN A 188 23.31 2.24 6.90
CA GLN A 188 22.01 2.20 6.23
C GLN A 188 20.90 1.82 7.23
N TYR A 189 19.98 2.75 7.46
CA TYR A 189 18.92 2.62 8.46
C TYR A 189 17.54 2.41 7.83
N TYR A 190 17.47 2.49 6.49
CA TYR A 190 16.28 2.25 5.69
C TYR A 190 16.66 1.52 4.40
N PHE A 191 15.83 0.53 4.04
CA PHE A 191 16.14 -0.46 3.00
C PHE A 191 15.06 -0.51 1.91
N GLY A 192 14.24 0.53 1.81
CA GLY A 192 13.25 0.63 0.74
C GLY A 192 12.02 -0.23 0.91
N TRP A 193 11.78 -0.78 2.12
CA TRP A 193 10.61 -1.59 2.41
C TRP A 193 10.31 -1.68 3.91
N MET A 194 9.06 -2.06 4.23
CA MET A 194 8.57 -2.39 5.57
C MET A 194 7.53 -3.52 5.54
N GLN A 195 7.35 -4.24 6.65
CA GLN A 195 6.18 -5.10 6.84
C GLN A 195 4.99 -4.27 7.33
N MET A 196 3.79 -4.56 6.84
CA MET A 196 2.56 -3.94 7.31
C MET A 196 1.42 -4.94 7.47
N THR A 197 0.51 -4.68 8.41
CA THR A 197 -0.75 -5.42 8.46
C THR A 197 -1.62 -5.03 7.27
N THR A 198 -2.46 -5.95 6.81
CA THR A 198 -3.44 -5.65 5.77
C THR A 198 -4.58 -4.74 6.27
N ARG A 199 -4.63 -4.45 7.59
CA ARG A 199 -5.56 -3.52 8.27
C ARG A 199 -5.05 -2.08 8.38
N SER A 200 -3.93 -1.78 7.71
CA SER A 200 -3.28 -0.47 7.78
C SER A 200 -3.20 0.19 6.40
N ILE A 201 -4.02 -0.26 5.45
CA ILE A 201 -3.90 0.13 4.04
C ILE A 201 -4.36 1.57 3.82
N LEU A 202 -5.48 1.96 4.42
CA LEU A 202 -5.97 3.33 4.34
C LEU A 202 -5.08 4.29 5.12
N GLU A 203 -4.62 3.87 6.30
CA GLU A 203 -3.72 4.67 7.14
C GLU A 203 -2.37 4.91 6.45
N LEU A 204 -1.75 3.86 5.91
CA LEU A 204 -0.51 3.99 5.12
C LEU A 204 -0.73 4.92 3.92
N TRP A 205 -1.84 4.75 3.20
CA TRP A 205 -2.15 5.57 2.04
C TRP A 205 -2.26 7.05 2.38
N SER A 206 -2.92 7.37 3.49
CA SER A 206 -3.03 8.72 4.03
C SER A 206 -1.66 9.27 4.46
N ASP A 207 -0.85 8.48 5.17
CA ASP A 207 0.47 8.92 5.64
C ASP A 207 1.43 9.24 4.47
N LEU A 208 1.42 8.42 3.42
CA LEU A 208 2.24 8.59 2.20
C LEU A 208 1.93 9.86 1.40
N GLU A 209 0.86 10.58 1.75
CA GLU A 209 0.61 11.91 1.22
C GLU A 209 1.65 12.93 1.67
N THR A 210 2.03 12.86 2.93
CA THR A 210 2.83 13.90 3.58
C THR A 210 4.22 13.41 3.97
N ARG A 211 4.37 12.10 4.19
CA ARG A 211 5.58 11.45 4.68
C ARG A 211 6.12 10.48 3.65
N ASP A 212 7.44 10.32 3.66
CA ASP A 212 8.10 9.29 2.87
C ASP A 212 8.08 7.97 3.66
N LEU A 213 8.13 6.82 2.96
CA LEU A 213 8.02 5.51 3.61
C LEU A 213 9.09 5.31 4.69
N GLU A 214 10.29 5.87 4.51
CA GLU A 214 11.37 5.92 5.52
C GLU A 214 10.95 6.52 6.87
N GLN A 215 10.05 7.51 6.86
CA GLN A 215 9.57 8.18 8.07
C GLN A 215 8.45 7.41 8.77
N ILE A 216 7.77 6.53 8.03
CA ILE A 216 6.65 5.70 8.50
C ILE A 216 7.17 4.34 8.97
N ALA A 217 8.13 3.78 8.21
CA ALA A 217 8.71 2.49 8.45
C ALA A 217 9.31 2.41 9.86
N PRO A 218 9.02 1.33 10.61
CA PRO A 218 9.64 1.15 11.91
C PRO A 218 11.16 1.16 11.79
N LYS A 219 11.82 1.96 12.62
CA LYS A 219 13.27 2.12 12.59
C LYS A 219 13.93 0.88 13.19
N SER A 220 14.70 0.16 12.38
CA SER A 220 15.63 -0.89 12.85
C SER A 220 17.02 -0.59 12.32
N SER A 221 18.02 -0.61 13.19
CA SER A 221 19.44 -0.57 12.82
C SER A 221 19.95 -1.92 12.32
N ASP A 222 19.12 -2.96 12.37
CA ASP A 222 19.46 -4.33 12.00
C ASP A 222 18.54 -4.79 10.85
N PRO A 223 19.09 -5.03 9.65
CA PRO A 223 18.33 -5.48 8.49
C PRO A 223 17.67 -6.84 8.70
N GLU A 224 18.23 -7.71 9.54
CA GLU A 224 17.68 -9.04 9.85
C GLU A 224 16.53 -8.98 10.88
N ARG A 225 16.42 -7.88 11.64
CA ARG A 225 15.32 -7.65 12.60
C ARG A 225 14.14 -6.89 12.02
N LYS A 226 14.16 -6.56 10.73
CA LYS A 226 13.02 -5.88 10.08
C LYS A 226 11.77 -6.73 10.05
N ASP A 227 11.94 -8.04 10.05
CA ASP A 227 10.82 -8.98 10.15
C ASP A 227 10.15 -9.00 11.52
N ALA A 228 10.75 -8.35 12.52
CA ALA A 228 10.22 -8.30 13.88
C ALA A 228 9.29 -7.11 14.13
N VAL A 229 9.23 -6.11 13.23
CA VAL A 229 8.44 -4.88 13.46
C VAL A 229 7.45 -4.65 12.34
N LEU A 230 6.19 -4.94 12.67
CA LEU A 230 5.04 -4.83 11.78
C LEU A 230 4.38 -3.46 11.94
N TYR A 231 4.24 -2.71 10.85
CA TYR A 231 3.43 -1.48 10.85
C TYR A 231 1.94 -1.86 10.93
N ASP A 232 1.28 -1.43 12.00
CA ASP A 232 -0.14 -1.68 12.27
C ASP A 232 -1.02 -0.45 12.05
N GLY A 233 -0.47 0.60 11.45
CA GLY A 233 -1.21 1.81 11.11
C GLY A 233 -1.18 2.88 12.19
N GLN A 234 -0.79 2.51 13.41
CA GLN A 234 -0.40 3.46 14.42
C GLN A 234 1.06 3.83 14.20
N LEU A 235 1.32 5.13 13.98
CA LEU A 235 2.68 5.65 14.08
C LEU A 235 3.20 5.30 15.47
N THR A 236 4.11 4.33 15.56
CA THR A 236 4.80 4.00 16.81
C THR A 236 5.31 5.30 17.39
N GLY A 237 4.77 5.67 18.55
CA GLY A 237 4.86 7.02 19.10
C GLY A 237 6.27 7.57 19.02
N SER A 238 6.34 8.88 18.79
CA SER A 238 7.49 9.76 18.99
C SER A 238 8.42 9.29 20.11
N GLY A 239 9.37 8.44 19.77
CA GLY A 239 10.50 8.05 20.61
C GLY A 239 11.63 9.04 20.45
N TRP A 240 11.41 10.28 20.89
CA TRP A 240 12.50 11.18 21.27
C TRP A 240 12.48 11.30 22.79
N HIS A 241 13.34 10.51 23.43
CA HIS A 241 13.90 10.80 24.74
C HIS A 241 15.41 10.72 24.65
#